data_AF-A0A2M8AYX6-F1
#
_entry.id   AF-A0A2M8AYX6-F1
#
_cell.length_a   1.000
_cell.length_b   1.000
_cell.length_c   1.000
_cell.angle_alpha   90.00
_cell.angle_beta   90.00
_cell.angle_gamma   90.00
#
_symmetry.space_group_name_H-M   'P 1'
#
loop_
_entity.id
_entity.type
_entity.pdbx_description
1 polymer ?
#
loop_
_entity_poly.entity_id
_entity_poly.type
_entity_poly.pdbx_seq_one_letter_code
_entity_poly.pdbx_strand_id
1 'polypeptide(L)'
;MTLAANVAAAETLTIAVTNADVAGTALLDINVDDAVTLDSSAAGLSFDGVTDSNFTVTGSGQSLTLAAAGGGAQSVFVTSAGTGVNAVDISATAGGFSIDGANTTSNITLTGDGAGDDLTVGVAGAFDSSLILSSTGTGADALQITASAGGIDIAATGAAAGEDIDITATGSSINLTSTEAIADAIRIYASDAAGGADIDVGTGGFIVDQAGATGGISLDAATSSNYTVTGSGMNLTLASAGGGAQSVILNSAGTGVNAIDLEATAGGFSIDGVISSNLSMNANVASAETLTISATNADGAGTALLDINVDDAITMDSSAAGIAFNAAAASSFATAAGNLTFSSGATVDIDGTTSVTVENWTFN
;
A
#
# COMPACT_ATOMS: atom_id res chain seq x y z
N MET A 1 -21.68 78.40 -8.64
CA MET A 1 -20.59 79.40 -8.47
C MET A 1 -19.37 78.79 -9.12
N THR A 2 -18.97 79.25 -10.31
CA THR A 2 -17.79 78.72 -11.01
C THR A 2 -16.58 79.56 -10.60
N LEU A 3 -15.66 78.98 -9.83
CA LEU A 3 -14.35 79.61 -9.59
C LEU A 3 -13.42 79.12 -10.70
N ALA A 4 -13.16 79.98 -11.69
CA ALA A 4 -12.24 79.68 -12.78
C ALA A 4 -10.88 80.35 -12.52
N ALA A 5 -9.85 79.52 -12.38
CA ALA A 5 -8.44 79.90 -12.45
C ALA A 5 -8.11 80.32 -13.90
N ASN A 6 -7.72 81.58 -14.12
CA ASN A 6 -7.47 82.13 -15.46
C ASN A 6 -6.07 82.76 -15.59
N VAL A 7 -5.02 82.12 -15.07
CA VAL A 7 -3.65 82.48 -15.46
C VAL A 7 -2.70 81.27 -15.41
N ALA A 8 -1.72 81.24 -16.30
CA ALA A 8 -0.83 80.11 -16.61
C ALA A 8 0.22 79.71 -15.52
N ALA A 9 -0.06 79.94 -14.23
CA ALA A 9 0.79 79.49 -13.11
C ALA A 9 0.09 78.37 -12.32
N ALA A 10 0.83 77.62 -11.49
CA ALA A 10 0.23 76.63 -10.60
C ALA A 10 -0.68 77.33 -9.57
N GLU A 11 -2.00 77.30 -9.80
CA GLU A 11 -2.99 77.87 -8.90
C GLU A 11 -3.47 76.81 -7.90
N THR A 12 -3.42 77.09 -6.60
CA THR A 12 -3.93 76.22 -5.53
C THR A 12 -5.12 76.90 -4.86
N LEU A 13 -6.32 76.31 -4.97
CA LEU A 13 -7.45 76.70 -4.15
C LEU A 13 -7.35 75.98 -2.80
N THR A 14 -7.10 76.74 -1.72
CA THR A 14 -7.06 76.19 -0.36
C THR A 14 -8.36 76.52 0.37
N ILE A 15 -9.11 75.50 0.77
CA ILE A 15 -10.26 75.64 1.68
C ILE A 15 -9.82 75.10 3.04
N ALA A 16 -9.50 76.01 3.97
CA ALA A 16 -9.06 75.64 5.32
C ALA A 16 -10.18 75.85 6.33
N VAL A 17 -10.67 74.77 6.93
CA VAL A 17 -11.57 74.82 8.09
C VAL A 17 -10.71 74.53 9.32
N THR A 18 -10.48 75.55 10.15
CA THR A 18 -9.62 75.43 11.34
C THR A 18 -10.41 75.83 12.57
N ASN A 19 -10.21 75.11 13.68
CA ASN A 19 -10.71 75.51 14.99
C ASN A 19 -9.51 75.85 15.88
N ALA A 20 -9.29 77.15 16.12
CA ALA A 20 -8.20 77.65 16.93
C ALA A 20 -8.45 77.55 18.44
N ASP A 21 -9.66 77.17 18.87
CA ASP A 21 -10.07 77.08 20.27
C ASP A 21 -10.26 75.60 20.69
N VAL A 22 -9.64 75.22 21.81
CA VAL A 22 -9.24 73.84 22.20
C VAL A 22 -10.39 72.87 22.54
N ALA A 23 -11.64 73.20 22.24
CA ALA A 23 -12.81 72.42 22.67
C ALA A 23 -13.71 71.84 21.55
N GLY A 24 -13.41 72.06 20.27
CA GLY A 24 -14.32 71.65 19.16
C GLY A 24 -13.63 71.04 17.93
N THR A 25 -14.41 70.38 17.06
CA THR A 25 -13.94 69.79 15.80
C THR A 25 -14.12 70.75 14.63
N ALA A 26 -13.12 70.88 13.77
CA ALA A 26 -13.24 71.57 12.49
C ALA A 26 -13.69 70.55 11.42
N LEU A 27 -14.93 70.66 10.94
CA LEU A 27 -15.49 69.75 9.94
C LEU A 27 -15.85 70.52 8.67
N LEU A 28 -15.46 69.98 7.52
CA LEU A 28 -15.99 70.39 6.23
C LEU A 28 -17.08 69.38 5.83
N ASP A 29 -18.33 69.83 5.84
CA ASP A 29 -19.49 69.02 5.43
C ASP A 29 -19.94 69.41 4.01
N ILE A 30 -20.25 68.42 3.18
CA ILE A 30 -20.66 68.59 1.78
C ILE A 30 -21.93 67.75 1.58
N ASN A 31 -23.09 68.40 1.71
CA ASN A 31 -24.39 67.78 1.44
C ASN A 31 -24.85 68.13 0.02
N VAL A 32 -25.05 67.11 -0.81
CA VAL A 32 -25.59 67.23 -2.17
C VAL A 32 -26.65 66.17 -2.39
N ASP A 33 -27.69 66.48 -3.19
CA ASP A 33 -28.77 65.52 -3.52
C ASP A 33 -28.35 64.49 -4.59
N ASP A 34 -27.40 64.87 -5.44
CA ASP A 34 -26.83 64.05 -6.52
C ASP A 34 -25.37 63.64 -6.22
N ALA A 35 -24.56 63.36 -7.24
CA ALA A 35 -23.17 62.95 -7.08
C ALA A 35 -22.22 64.12 -6.74
N VAL A 36 -21.28 63.86 -5.84
CA VAL A 36 -20.03 64.64 -5.75
C VAL A 36 -19.02 64.03 -6.73
N THR A 37 -18.53 64.83 -7.69
CA THR A 37 -17.45 64.40 -8.60
C THR A 37 -16.15 65.11 -8.24
N LEU A 38 -15.08 64.34 -8.06
CA LEU A 38 -13.72 64.82 -7.85
C LEU A 38 -12.84 64.21 -8.93
N ASP A 39 -12.17 65.04 -9.72
CA ASP A 39 -11.27 64.58 -10.77
C ASP A 39 -9.93 65.31 -10.71
N SER A 40 -8.92 64.69 -11.32
CA SER A 40 -7.60 65.27 -11.52
C SER A 40 -7.07 64.73 -12.83
N SER A 41 -6.75 65.61 -13.77
CA SER A 41 -6.33 65.24 -15.11
C SER A 41 -4.87 64.77 -15.20
N ALA A 42 -4.05 65.02 -14.16
CA ALA A 42 -2.62 64.71 -14.20
C ALA A 42 -1.98 64.28 -12.86
N ALA A 43 -2.42 64.82 -11.71
CA ALA A 43 -1.71 64.67 -10.44
C ALA A 43 -2.34 63.63 -9.48
N GLY A 44 -3.49 63.04 -9.84
CA GLY A 44 -4.25 62.16 -8.96
C GLY A 44 -5.02 62.91 -7.86
N LEU A 45 -5.64 62.15 -6.96
CA LEU A 45 -6.33 62.63 -5.76
C LEU A 45 -5.64 62.03 -4.53
N SER A 46 -5.48 62.80 -3.46
CA SER A 46 -4.92 62.33 -2.19
C SER A 46 -5.90 62.58 -1.06
N PHE A 47 -6.13 61.55 -0.26
CA PHE A 47 -6.95 61.59 0.95
C PHE A 47 -6.13 60.96 2.08
N ASP A 48 -5.45 61.79 2.87
CA ASP A 48 -4.62 61.37 3.99
C ASP A 48 -5.28 61.76 5.31
N GLY A 49 -5.42 60.80 6.21
CA GLY A 49 -6.02 60.96 7.52
C GLY A 49 -5.11 60.35 8.60
N VAL A 50 -4.92 61.08 9.71
CA VAL A 50 -4.14 60.58 10.87
C VAL A 50 -4.97 59.61 11.73
N THR A 51 -6.30 59.70 11.63
CA THR A 51 -7.27 58.86 12.35
C THR A 51 -8.05 57.99 11.38
N ASP A 52 -8.86 57.08 11.92
CA ASP A 52 -9.76 56.23 11.15
C ASP A 52 -10.54 57.03 10.09
N SER A 53 -10.49 56.52 8.87
CA SER A 53 -11.16 57.06 7.70
C SER A 53 -11.98 55.96 7.05
N ASN A 54 -13.12 56.29 6.45
CA ASN A 54 -14.03 55.31 5.88
C ASN A 54 -14.48 55.68 4.47
N PHE A 55 -14.73 54.65 3.67
CA PHE A 55 -15.49 54.72 2.43
C PHE A 55 -16.61 53.69 2.54
N THR A 56 -17.86 54.13 2.43
CA THR A 56 -19.01 53.25 2.67
C THR A 56 -20.12 53.52 1.67
N VAL A 57 -20.69 52.44 1.14
CA VAL A 57 -21.89 52.45 0.30
C VAL A 57 -22.96 51.63 1.02
N THR A 58 -24.06 52.26 1.43
CA THR A 58 -25.11 51.62 2.25
C THR A 58 -26.40 51.33 1.50
N GLY A 59 -26.49 51.73 0.23
CA GLY A 59 -27.66 51.46 -0.63
C GLY A 59 -27.83 49.98 -0.96
N SER A 60 -29.08 49.51 -0.99
CA SER A 60 -29.42 48.13 -1.34
C SER A 60 -29.12 47.80 -2.82
N GLY A 61 -28.17 46.90 -3.06
CA GLY A 61 -27.77 46.48 -4.40
C GLY A 61 -26.76 47.44 -5.07
N GLN A 62 -26.13 48.32 -4.28
CA GLN A 62 -25.08 49.21 -4.75
C GLN A 62 -23.70 48.59 -4.49
N SER A 63 -22.69 49.10 -5.18
CA SER A 63 -21.33 48.58 -5.12
C SER A 63 -20.34 49.71 -4.84
N LEU A 64 -19.30 49.39 -4.08
CA LEU A 64 -18.10 50.18 -4.00
C LEU A 64 -17.07 49.53 -4.93
N THR A 65 -16.60 50.27 -5.94
CA THR A 65 -15.61 49.77 -6.91
C THR A 65 -14.25 50.41 -6.63
N LEU A 66 -13.23 49.58 -6.39
CA LEU A 66 -11.82 50.00 -6.39
C LEU A 66 -11.16 49.39 -7.63
N ALA A 67 -10.69 50.22 -8.56
CA ALA A 67 -10.14 49.74 -9.83
C ALA A 67 -9.06 50.66 -10.40
N ALA A 68 -8.04 50.06 -11.04
CA ALA A 68 -7.06 50.75 -11.87
C ALA A 68 -7.31 50.42 -13.36
N ALA A 69 -8.10 51.25 -14.05
CA ALA A 69 -8.70 50.91 -15.36
C ALA A 69 -7.86 51.26 -16.60
N GLY A 70 -6.71 51.93 -16.47
CA GLY A 70 -5.93 52.47 -17.61
C GLY A 70 -5.13 51.49 -18.49
N GLY A 71 -5.08 50.19 -18.20
CA GLY A 71 -4.16 49.20 -18.82
C GLY A 71 -2.69 49.25 -18.36
N GLY A 72 -1.82 48.39 -18.93
CA GLY A 72 -0.38 48.37 -18.64
C GLY A 72 0.00 47.74 -17.29
N ALA A 73 1.14 48.17 -16.72
CA ALA A 73 1.64 47.71 -15.41
C ALA A 73 1.04 48.53 -14.25
N GLN A 74 -0.29 48.50 -14.11
CA GLN A 74 -1.00 49.13 -13.00
C GLN A 74 -1.28 48.14 -11.86
N SER A 75 -1.58 48.67 -10.68
CA SER A 75 -1.92 47.92 -9.48
C SER A 75 -2.95 48.66 -8.64
N VAL A 76 -3.70 47.90 -7.83
CA VAL A 76 -4.41 48.42 -6.66
C VAL A 76 -3.65 47.93 -5.45
N PHE A 77 -3.15 48.84 -4.62
CA PHE A 77 -2.40 48.48 -3.42
C PHE A 77 -3.33 48.48 -2.21
N VAL A 78 -3.29 47.41 -1.42
CA VAL A 78 -3.91 47.31 -0.11
C VAL A 78 -2.83 46.84 0.85
N THR A 79 -2.43 47.70 1.78
CA THR A 79 -1.31 47.45 2.69
C THR A 79 -1.67 47.92 4.09
N SER A 80 -1.23 47.19 5.10
CA SER A 80 -1.38 47.56 6.51
C SER A 80 -0.09 47.31 7.27
N ALA A 81 0.27 48.23 8.16
CA ALA A 81 1.37 48.05 9.12
C ALA A 81 0.87 47.50 10.48
N GLY A 82 -0.41 47.11 10.57
CA GLY A 82 -0.98 46.54 11.78
C GLY A 82 -0.31 45.21 12.16
N THR A 83 -0.13 44.98 13.46
CA THR A 83 0.50 43.76 14.02
C THR A 83 -0.52 42.79 14.63
N GLY A 84 -1.82 43.13 14.57
CA GLY A 84 -2.89 42.26 15.05
C GLY A 84 -3.27 41.19 14.03
N VAL A 85 -4.05 40.20 14.47
CA VAL A 85 -4.47 39.03 13.68
C VAL A 85 -5.10 39.39 12.32
N ASN A 86 -5.84 40.51 12.25
CA ASN A 86 -6.54 40.96 11.05
C ASN A 86 -6.03 42.34 10.59
N ALA A 87 -4.73 42.49 10.33
CA ALA A 87 -4.16 43.73 9.82
C ALA A 87 -4.81 44.19 8.50
N VAL A 88 -5.26 43.23 7.69
CA VAL A 88 -6.14 43.41 6.54
C VAL A 88 -7.24 42.35 6.64
N ASP A 89 -8.50 42.77 6.70
CA ASP A 89 -9.67 41.87 6.76
C ASP A 89 -10.50 42.01 5.48
N ILE A 90 -10.83 40.89 4.86
CA ILE A 90 -11.74 40.81 3.71
C ILE A 90 -12.81 39.80 4.07
N SER A 91 -14.00 40.31 4.38
CA SER A 91 -15.11 39.49 4.86
C SER A 91 -16.38 39.75 4.05
N ALA A 92 -16.98 38.66 3.55
CA ALA A 92 -18.33 38.65 3.00
C ALA A 92 -19.24 37.94 4.00
N THR A 93 -20.06 38.69 4.74
CA THR A 93 -20.96 38.14 5.77
C THR A 93 -22.15 37.36 5.17
N ALA A 94 -22.42 37.55 3.88
CA ALA A 94 -23.32 36.74 3.06
C ALA A 94 -22.75 36.61 1.65
N GLY A 95 -22.74 35.40 1.10
CA GLY A 95 -22.15 35.10 -0.22
C GLY A 95 -20.72 34.57 -0.13
N GLY A 96 -20.02 34.59 -1.27
CA GLY A 96 -18.61 34.18 -1.37
C GLY A 96 -17.71 35.36 -1.76
N PHE A 97 -16.41 35.12 -1.75
CA PHE A 97 -15.39 36.01 -2.29
C PHE A 97 -14.63 35.28 -3.41
N SER A 98 -14.07 36.01 -4.38
CA SER A 98 -13.22 35.45 -5.44
C SER A 98 -11.87 36.15 -5.46
N ILE A 99 -10.81 35.38 -5.70
CA ILE A 99 -9.43 35.88 -5.84
C ILE A 99 -8.85 35.20 -7.08
N ASP A 100 -9.08 35.80 -8.24
CA ASP A 100 -8.68 35.24 -9.53
C ASP A 100 -7.51 36.03 -10.13
N GLY A 101 -6.45 35.32 -10.50
CA GLY A 101 -5.36 35.83 -11.33
C GLY A 101 -5.46 35.28 -12.76
N ALA A 102 -4.92 36.00 -13.74
CA ALA A 102 -4.90 35.55 -15.13
C ALA A 102 -3.57 35.89 -15.81
N ASN A 103 -3.16 35.06 -16.78
CA ASN A 103 -2.02 35.26 -17.69
C ASN A 103 -0.62 35.26 -17.04
N THR A 104 -0.50 35.03 -15.75
CA THR A 104 0.78 34.98 -15.02
C THR A 104 0.63 34.19 -13.71
N THR A 105 1.72 34.03 -12.98
CA THR A 105 1.76 33.39 -11.67
C THR A 105 0.96 34.17 -10.63
N SER A 106 0.20 33.46 -9.79
CA SER A 106 -0.42 33.99 -8.58
C SER A 106 0.08 33.19 -7.38
N ASN A 107 0.14 33.80 -6.21
CA ASN A 107 0.59 33.13 -5.00
C ASN A 107 -0.17 33.64 -3.77
N ILE A 108 -0.34 32.74 -2.80
CA ILE A 108 -0.71 33.07 -1.42
C ILE A 108 0.44 32.56 -0.58
N THR A 109 0.96 33.40 0.31
CA THR A 109 2.18 33.08 1.05
C THR A 109 2.07 33.65 2.45
N LEU A 110 2.32 32.80 3.46
CA LEU A 110 2.58 33.21 4.82
C LEU A 110 4.07 32.98 5.11
N THR A 111 4.78 34.04 5.48
CA THR A 111 6.13 33.96 6.04
C THR A 111 6.04 33.96 7.56
N GLY A 112 6.14 32.78 8.17
CA GLY A 112 6.23 32.66 9.62
C GLY A 112 7.58 33.17 10.15
N ASP A 113 7.56 33.86 11.29
CA ASP A 113 8.74 34.32 12.04
C ASP A 113 8.81 33.72 13.46
N GLY A 114 7.85 32.86 13.82
CA GLY A 114 7.75 32.18 15.10
C GLY A 114 7.05 30.82 15.02
N ALA A 115 6.81 30.24 16.19
CA ALA A 115 6.04 29.00 16.30
C ALA A 115 4.54 29.31 16.25
N GLY A 116 3.77 28.50 15.51
CA GLY A 116 2.31 28.64 15.38
C GLY A 116 1.86 29.60 14.27
N ASP A 117 2.78 30.06 13.42
CA ASP A 117 2.43 30.81 12.22
C ASP A 117 1.89 29.86 11.16
N ASP A 118 0.57 29.75 11.11
CA ASP A 118 -0.12 28.79 10.25
C ASP A 118 -0.90 29.50 9.13
N LEU A 119 -0.73 29.03 7.89
CA LEU A 119 -1.65 29.36 6.81
C LEU A 119 -2.80 28.34 6.85
N THR A 120 -3.90 28.73 7.48
CA THR A 120 -5.09 27.86 7.57
C THR A 120 -5.99 28.07 6.36
N VAL A 121 -6.26 26.99 5.62
CA VAL A 121 -7.32 26.94 4.59
C VAL A 121 -8.30 25.88 5.03
N GLY A 122 -9.54 26.29 5.33
CA GLY A 122 -10.54 25.38 5.90
C GLY A 122 -11.94 25.68 5.43
N VAL A 123 -12.75 24.63 5.38
CA VAL A 123 -14.20 24.70 5.21
C VAL A 123 -14.81 24.21 6.53
N ALA A 124 -15.70 25.01 7.12
CA ALA A 124 -16.29 24.73 8.42
C ALA A 124 -17.82 24.60 8.32
N GLY A 125 -18.40 23.76 9.19
CA GLY A 125 -19.83 23.47 9.23
C GLY A 125 -20.14 22.01 8.92
N ALA A 126 -21.34 21.55 9.27
CA ALA A 126 -21.78 20.16 9.11
C ALA A 126 -22.56 19.90 7.81
N PHE A 127 -22.43 20.80 6.84
CA PHE A 127 -23.12 20.71 5.56
C PHE A 127 -22.25 19.96 4.55
N ASP A 128 -22.84 19.60 3.39
CA ASP A 128 -22.13 19.02 2.26
C ASP A 128 -21.25 20.07 1.56
N SER A 129 -20.18 20.46 2.26
CA SER A 129 -19.25 21.50 1.86
C SER A 129 -17.86 20.89 1.67
N SER A 130 -17.22 21.21 0.55
CA SER A 130 -15.96 20.60 0.14
C SER A 130 -14.87 21.67 0.00
N LEU A 131 -13.64 21.30 0.34
CA LEU A 131 -12.45 22.00 -0.15
C LEU A 131 -12.03 21.34 -1.48
N ILE A 132 -12.07 22.09 -2.58
CA ILE A 132 -11.71 21.57 -3.91
C ILE A 132 -10.34 22.14 -4.30
N LEU A 133 -9.33 21.27 -4.41
CA LEU A 133 -8.03 21.59 -5.02
C LEU A 133 -7.93 20.82 -6.34
N SER A 134 -7.91 21.55 -7.45
CA SER A 134 -7.86 20.97 -8.79
C SER A 134 -6.83 21.66 -9.65
N SER A 135 -6.15 20.89 -10.51
CA SER A 135 -5.22 21.43 -11.51
C SER A 135 -5.41 20.72 -12.84
N THR A 136 -5.50 21.50 -13.91
CA THR A 136 -5.47 21.01 -15.30
C THR A 136 -4.09 21.19 -15.92
N GLY A 137 -3.06 21.45 -15.11
CA GLY A 137 -1.69 21.61 -15.57
C GLY A 137 -1.17 20.33 -16.24
N THR A 138 -0.32 20.49 -17.25
CA THR A 138 0.30 19.36 -17.99
C THR A 138 1.72 19.04 -17.54
N GLY A 139 2.24 19.80 -16.57
CA GLY A 139 3.52 19.51 -15.91
C GLY A 139 3.43 18.26 -15.02
N ALA A 140 4.58 17.67 -14.71
CA ALA A 140 4.66 16.51 -13.81
C ALA A 140 4.20 16.84 -12.37
N ASP A 141 4.23 18.12 -12.01
CA ASP A 141 3.92 18.72 -10.71
C ASP A 141 2.62 19.54 -10.75
N ALA A 142 1.64 19.13 -11.56
CA ALA A 142 0.37 19.83 -11.69
C ALA A 142 -0.30 20.10 -10.33
N LEU A 143 -0.16 19.18 -9.37
CA LEU A 143 -0.42 19.40 -7.95
C LEU A 143 0.73 18.80 -7.15
N GLN A 144 1.44 19.64 -6.39
CA GLN A 144 2.54 19.20 -5.53
C GLN A 144 2.24 19.55 -4.06
N ILE A 145 2.40 18.56 -3.18
CA ILE A 145 2.34 18.72 -1.72
C ILE A 145 3.66 18.20 -1.17
N THR A 146 4.38 19.02 -0.40
CA THR A 146 5.73 18.68 0.07
C THR A 146 5.97 19.26 1.45
N ALA A 147 6.36 18.40 2.40
CA ALA A 147 6.90 18.78 3.71
C ALA A 147 8.36 18.32 3.78
N SER A 148 9.29 19.25 3.99
CA SER A 148 10.74 18.95 4.01
C SER A 148 11.34 18.74 5.41
N ALA A 149 10.65 19.21 6.45
CA ALA A 149 11.12 19.15 7.84
C ALA A 149 10.21 18.31 8.77
N GLY A 150 8.98 18.01 8.34
CA GLY A 150 7.98 17.28 9.13
C GLY A 150 7.21 16.27 8.27
N GLY A 151 6.24 15.59 8.89
CA GLY A 151 5.37 14.63 8.21
C GLY A 151 4.22 15.29 7.44
N ILE A 152 3.49 14.46 6.71
CA ILE A 152 2.21 14.80 6.07
C ILE A 152 1.18 13.81 6.62
N ASP A 153 0.18 14.32 7.33
CA ASP A 153 -0.95 13.53 7.79
C ASP A 153 -2.08 13.58 6.75
N ILE A 154 -2.62 12.41 6.40
CA ILE A 154 -3.81 12.27 5.54
C ILE A 154 -4.74 11.29 6.22
N ALA A 155 -5.96 11.73 6.54
CA ALA A 155 -6.91 10.91 7.29
C ALA A 155 -8.34 11.13 6.78
N ALA A 156 -9.05 10.01 6.58
CA ALA A 156 -10.51 9.96 6.57
C ALA A 156 -10.93 9.31 7.89
N THR A 157 -11.51 10.10 8.81
CA THR A 157 -11.86 9.64 10.17
C THR A 157 -13.33 9.25 10.31
N GLY A 158 -14.12 9.51 9.27
CA GLY A 158 -15.46 8.98 9.14
C GLY A 158 -15.44 7.45 9.01
N ALA A 159 -16.57 6.81 9.31
CA ALA A 159 -16.73 5.34 9.28
C ALA A 159 -17.99 4.89 8.53
N ALA A 160 -18.69 5.81 7.86
CA ALA A 160 -19.77 5.45 6.96
C ALA A 160 -19.18 4.91 5.64
N ALA A 161 -19.98 4.11 4.93
CA ALA A 161 -19.56 3.56 3.65
C ALA A 161 -19.23 4.70 2.65
N GLY A 162 -18.07 4.63 2.00
CA GLY A 162 -17.60 5.63 1.03
C GLY A 162 -16.82 6.79 1.64
N GLU A 163 -16.56 6.79 2.95
CA GLU A 163 -15.67 7.75 3.60
C GLU A 163 -14.22 7.25 3.53
N ASP A 164 -13.74 7.02 2.30
CA ASP A 164 -12.46 6.36 2.00
C ASP A 164 -11.38 7.36 1.53
N ILE A 165 -10.11 6.92 1.54
CA ILE A 165 -9.01 7.61 0.85
C ILE A 165 -8.80 6.91 -0.50
N ASP A 166 -9.39 7.45 -1.56
CA ASP A 166 -9.23 6.91 -2.91
C ASP A 166 -7.98 7.46 -3.59
N ILE A 167 -7.15 6.57 -4.16
CA ILE A 167 -5.98 6.94 -4.97
C ILE A 167 -6.07 6.18 -6.29
N THR A 168 -6.19 6.90 -7.41
CA THR A 168 -6.32 6.31 -8.75
C THR A 168 -5.33 6.94 -9.72
N ALA A 169 -4.61 6.08 -10.46
CA ALA A 169 -3.71 6.47 -11.54
C ALA A 169 -4.15 5.83 -12.87
N THR A 170 -4.89 6.56 -13.70
CA THR A 170 -5.40 6.04 -14.99
C THR A 170 -4.32 6.13 -16.08
N GLY A 171 -3.75 4.99 -16.46
CA GLY A 171 -2.73 4.91 -17.50
C GLY A 171 -1.32 5.33 -17.05
N SER A 172 -1.11 5.50 -15.74
CA SER A 172 0.17 5.82 -15.10
C SER A 172 0.40 4.91 -13.87
N SER A 173 1.46 5.17 -13.11
CA SER A 173 1.82 4.37 -11.93
C SER A 173 1.60 5.14 -10.65
N ILE A 174 1.28 4.42 -9.57
CA ILE A 174 1.35 4.92 -8.20
C ILE A 174 2.70 4.46 -7.63
N ASN A 175 3.51 5.40 -7.15
CA ASN A 175 4.80 5.11 -6.52
C ASN A 175 4.70 5.33 -5.01
N LEU A 176 4.91 4.28 -4.21
CA LEU A 176 5.05 4.35 -2.76
C LEU A 176 6.48 3.96 -2.39
N THR A 177 7.24 4.92 -1.88
CA THR A 177 8.64 4.72 -1.51
C THR A 177 8.89 5.32 -0.14
N SER A 178 9.42 4.51 0.78
CA SER A 178 10.00 4.98 2.03
C SER A 178 11.49 4.66 2.05
N THR A 179 12.29 5.61 2.53
CA THR A 179 13.74 5.47 2.67
C THR A 179 14.17 5.37 4.14
N GLU A 180 13.19 5.29 5.05
CA GLU A 180 13.43 5.20 6.47
C GLU A 180 14.03 3.82 6.83
N ALA A 181 15.09 3.81 7.64
CA ALA A 181 15.81 2.60 8.04
C ALA A 181 15.19 1.95 9.29
N ILE A 182 13.88 1.69 9.25
CA ILE A 182 13.11 1.01 10.31
C ILE A 182 12.32 -0.16 9.72
N ALA A 183 11.92 -1.11 10.56
CA ALA A 183 11.29 -2.36 10.12
C ALA A 183 9.93 -2.15 9.41
N ASP A 184 9.21 -1.09 9.78
CA ASP A 184 7.87 -0.74 9.32
C ASP A 184 7.84 0.58 8.52
N ALA A 185 8.92 0.87 7.79
CA ALA A 185 9.07 2.06 6.95
C ALA A 185 7.91 2.24 5.95
N ILE A 186 7.25 1.15 5.55
CA ILE A 186 5.93 1.13 4.94
C ILE A 186 5.06 0.15 5.72
N ARG A 187 3.93 0.62 6.25
CA ARG A 187 2.96 -0.21 7.00
C ARG A 187 1.59 -0.19 6.33
N ILE A 188 1.11 -1.36 5.92
CA ILE A 188 -0.27 -1.58 5.47
C ILE A 188 -0.96 -2.41 6.55
N TYR A 189 -1.95 -1.83 7.23
CA TYR A 189 -2.53 -2.45 8.42
C TYR A 189 -4.04 -2.23 8.52
N ALA A 190 -4.82 -3.26 8.16
CA ALA A 190 -6.25 -3.33 8.44
C ALA A 190 -6.45 -3.95 9.82
N SER A 191 -6.80 -3.13 10.81
CA SER A 191 -6.80 -3.54 12.23
C SER A 191 -8.15 -4.05 12.76
N ASP A 192 -9.24 -3.71 12.07
CA ASP A 192 -10.58 -4.15 12.45
C ASP A 192 -10.73 -5.67 12.25
N ALA A 193 -11.52 -6.33 13.09
CA ALA A 193 -11.72 -7.78 13.05
C ALA A 193 -12.32 -8.27 11.72
N ALA A 194 -13.08 -7.43 11.02
CA ALA A 194 -13.60 -7.73 9.69
C ALA A 194 -12.73 -7.14 8.55
N GLY A 195 -11.68 -6.39 8.89
CA GLY A 195 -10.78 -5.76 7.93
C GLY A 195 -9.92 -6.78 7.18
N GLY A 196 -9.57 -6.45 5.94
CA GLY A 196 -8.67 -7.23 5.11
C GLY A 196 -7.86 -6.32 4.20
N ALA A 197 -6.72 -6.84 3.71
CA ALA A 197 -5.98 -6.22 2.62
C ALA A 197 -6.21 -7.07 1.37
N ASP A 198 -6.66 -6.44 0.30
CA ASP A 198 -6.87 -7.09 -1.00
C ASP A 198 -5.83 -6.58 -2.00
N ILE A 199 -5.30 -7.49 -2.81
CA ILE A 199 -4.26 -7.19 -3.80
C ILE A 199 -4.57 -7.97 -5.08
N ASP A 200 -5.32 -7.32 -5.96
CA ASP A 200 -5.54 -7.80 -7.31
C ASP A 200 -4.44 -7.29 -8.25
N VAL A 201 -3.83 -8.20 -9.00
CA VAL A 201 -2.78 -7.90 -9.98
C VAL A 201 -3.16 -8.42 -11.36
N GLY A 202 -2.72 -7.71 -12.40
CA GLY A 202 -2.90 -8.14 -13.78
C GLY A 202 -1.92 -9.25 -14.20
N THR A 203 -1.64 -9.32 -15.49
CA THR A 203 -0.75 -10.34 -16.10
C THR A 203 0.71 -10.26 -15.65
N GLY A 204 1.14 -9.14 -15.05
CA GLY A 204 2.48 -8.97 -14.49
C GLY A 204 2.72 -9.72 -13.18
N GLY A 205 1.65 -10.21 -12.53
CA GLY A 205 1.73 -10.91 -11.25
C GLY A 205 2.04 -10.01 -10.05
N PHE A 206 2.15 -10.64 -8.88
CA PHE A 206 2.55 -10.00 -7.63
C PHE A 206 3.98 -10.41 -7.32
N ILE A 207 4.89 -9.43 -7.29
CA ILE A 207 6.31 -9.66 -7.04
C ILE A 207 6.62 -9.19 -5.63
N VAL A 208 7.11 -10.11 -4.80
CA VAL A 208 7.66 -9.80 -3.48
C VAL A 208 9.14 -10.14 -3.54
N ASP A 209 9.97 -9.10 -3.48
CA ASP A 209 11.42 -9.25 -3.50
C ASP A 209 12.02 -8.69 -2.20
N GLN A 210 12.91 -9.46 -1.59
CA GLN A 210 13.65 -9.08 -0.39
C GLN A 210 15.09 -8.82 -0.82
N ALA A 211 15.38 -7.59 -1.24
CA ALA A 211 16.71 -7.20 -1.73
C ALA A 211 17.83 -7.29 -0.65
N GLY A 212 17.47 -7.37 0.64
CA GLY A 212 18.41 -7.44 1.77
C GLY A 212 18.52 -8.83 2.40
N ALA A 213 19.74 -9.28 2.71
CA ALA A 213 20.08 -10.64 3.15
C ALA A 213 19.58 -11.08 4.57
N THR A 214 18.68 -10.34 5.22
CA THR A 214 18.35 -10.55 6.65
C THR A 214 16.87 -10.68 6.98
N GLY A 215 15.95 -10.37 6.05
CA GLY A 215 14.51 -10.49 6.30
C GLY A 215 13.88 -11.70 5.61
N GLY A 216 12.89 -12.33 6.24
CA GLY A 216 12.06 -13.38 5.64
C GLY A 216 10.68 -12.88 5.21
N ILE A 217 9.99 -13.68 4.41
CA ILE A 217 8.56 -13.52 4.12
C ILE A 217 7.79 -14.43 5.08
N SER A 218 6.88 -13.88 5.88
CA SER A 218 5.96 -14.64 6.75
C SER A 218 4.53 -14.41 6.26
N LEU A 219 3.78 -15.50 6.10
CA LEU A 219 2.43 -15.54 5.55
C LEU A 219 1.57 -16.48 6.41
N ASP A 220 1.50 -16.15 7.70
CA ASP A 220 0.82 -16.97 8.69
C ASP A 220 -0.70 -16.68 8.68
N ALA A 221 -1.52 -17.72 8.77
CA ALA A 221 -2.98 -17.58 8.86
C ALA A 221 -3.55 -18.57 9.87
N ALA A 222 -4.59 -18.15 10.59
CA ALA A 222 -5.35 -19.03 11.49
C ALA A 222 -6.36 -19.91 10.74
N THR A 223 -6.72 -19.52 9.51
CA THR A 223 -7.63 -20.25 8.62
C THR A 223 -6.87 -20.88 7.47
N SER A 224 -7.54 -21.71 6.68
CA SER A 224 -6.94 -22.32 5.49
C SER A 224 -6.35 -21.26 4.54
N SER A 225 -5.15 -21.55 4.03
CA SER A 225 -4.45 -20.79 3.01
C SER A 225 -4.13 -21.69 1.83
N ASN A 226 -4.07 -21.12 0.63
CA ASN A 226 -3.84 -21.88 -0.60
C ASN A 226 -2.71 -21.24 -1.41
N TYR A 227 -1.91 -22.10 -2.05
CA TYR A 227 -1.01 -21.72 -3.13
C TYR A 227 -1.34 -22.62 -4.32
N THR A 228 -1.79 -22.04 -5.41
CA THR A 228 -2.29 -22.81 -6.56
C THR A 228 -1.76 -22.23 -7.86
N VAL A 229 -1.24 -23.11 -8.71
CA VAL A 229 -0.80 -22.80 -10.07
C VAL A 229 -1.65 -23.64 -11.04
N THR A 230 -2.48 -22.99 -11.86
CA THR A 230 -3.43 -23.67 -12.77
C THR A 230 -3.04 -23.61 -14.24
N GLY A 231 -2.00 -22.83 -14.59
CA GLY A 231 -1.53 -22.70 -15.97
C GLY A 231 -0.94 -24.00 -16.50
N SER A 232 -1.29 -24.38 -17.73
CA SER A 232 -0.72 -25.56 -18.39
C SER A 232 0.81 -25.43 -18.54
N GLY A 233 1.56 -26.45 -18.11
CA GLY A 233 3.02 -26.45 -18.14
C GLY A 233 3.71 -25.53 -17.14
N MET A 234 2.95 -24.93 -16.21
CA MET A 234 3.49 -24.10 -15.14
C MET A 234 3.79 -24.93 -13.89
N ASN A 235 4.78 -24.50 -13.10
CA ASN A 235 5.19 -25.18 -11.88
C ASN A 235 4.93 -24.30 -10.66
N LEU A 236 4.55 -24.93 -9.54
CA LEU A 236 4.76 -24.37 -8.21
C LEU A 236 6.11 -24.87 -7.70
N THR A 237 7.08 -23.97 -7.57
CA THR A 237 8.43 -24.30 -7.09
C THR A 237 8.58 -23.87 -5.64
N LEU A 238 8.84 -24.81 -4.74
CA LEU A 238 9.31 -24.54 -3.37
C LEU A 238 10.77 -24.99 -3.27
N ALA A 239 11.69 -24.05 -3.10
CA ALA A 239 13.12 -24.33 -3.13
C ALA A 239 13.89 -23.55 -2.08
N SER A 240 14.88 -24.21 -1.48
CA SER A 240 15.94 -23.57 -0.70
C SER A 240 17.25 -23.68 -1.47
N ALA A 241 17.81 -22.55 -1.94
CA ALA A 241 18.88 -22.53 -2.96
C ALA A 241 20.21 -21.88 -2.51
N GLY A 242 20.32 -21.40 -1.26
CA GLY A 242 21.49 -20.68 -0.74
C GLY A 242 22.75 -21.51 -0.42
N GLY A 243 22.63 -22.85 -0.37
CA GLY A 243 23.68 -23.78 0.07
C GLY A 243 23.70 -24.02 1.59
N GLY A 244 24.68 -24.80 2.06
CA GLY A 244 24.83 -25.12 3.49
C GLY A 244 23.78 -26.10 4.03
N ALA A 245 23.52 -26.05 5.34
CA ALA A 245 22.56 -26.90 6.04
C ALA A 245 21.14 -26.32 5.93
N GLN A 246 20.55 -26.39 4.74
CA GLN A 246 19.24 -25.82 4.44
C GLN A 246 18.22 -26.89 4.07
N SER A 247 16.94 -26.59 4.28
CA SER A 247 15.84 -27.54 4.05
C SER A 247 14.58 -26.82 3.58
N VAL A 248 13.71 -27.57 2.90
CA VAL A 248 12.30 -27.21 2.73
C VAL A 248 11.53 -28.06 3.75
N ILE A 249 10.83 -27.40 4.68
CA ILE A 249 10.13 -28.08 5.78
C ILE A 249 8.64 -28.05 5.47
N LEU A 250 8.02 -29.23 5.39
CA LEU A 250 6.57 -29.42 5.39
C LEU A 250 6.21 -30.18 6.66
N ASN A 251 5.40 -29.58 7.52
CA ASN A 251 4.95 -30.18 8.77
C ASN A 251 3.45 -29.98 8.96
N SER A 252 2.81 -30.89 9.68
CA SER A 252 1.39 -30.79 10.02
C SER A 252 1.16 -31.34 11.42
N ALA A 253 0.35 -30.63 12.21
CA ALA A 253 -0.17 -31.12 13.49
C ALA A 253 -1.51 -31.88 13.31
N GLY A 254 -1.95 -32.10 12.07
CA GLY A 254 -3.18 -32.83 11.76
C GLY A 254 -3.14 -34.26 12.30
N THR A 255 -4.27 -34.74 12.82
CA THR A 255 -4.40 -36.09 13.39
C THR A 255 -5.07 -37.10 12.44
N GLY A 256 -5.48 -36.64 11.26
CA GLY A 256 -6.08 -37.48 10.22
C GLY A 256 -5.04 -38.27 9.42
N VAL A 257 -5.53 -39.26 8.65
CA VAL A 257 -4.71 -40.16 7.82
C VAL A 257 -3.83 -39.44 6.78
N ASN A 258 -4.23 -38.23 6.36
CA ASN A 258 -3.54 -37.42 5.35
C ASN A 258 -3.15 -36.04 5.92
N ALA A 259 -2.53 -36.01 7.11
CA ALA A 259 -2.07 -34.75 7.71
C ALA A 259 -1.10 -33.98 6.79
N ILE A 260 -0.33 -34.72 5.98
CA ILE A 260 0.42 -34.24 4.81
C ILE A 260 0.01 -35.15 3.65
N ASP A 261 -0.50 -34.56 2.57
CA ASP A 261 -0.94 -35.28 1.36
C ASP A 261 -0.14 -34.79 0.16
N LEU A 262 0.53 -35.72 -0.53
CA LEU A 262 1.28 -35.45 -1.76
C LEU A 262 0.76 -36.38 -2.84
N GLU A 263 -0.08 -35.84 -3.72
CA GLU A 263 -0.75 -36.59 -4.78
C GLU A 263 -0.29 -36.11 -6.15
N ALA A 264 0.05 -37.07 -7.02
CA ALA A 264 0.48 -36.85 -8.40
C ALA A 264 -0.44 -37.63 -9.35
N THR A 265 -1.70 -37.19 -9.49
CA THR A 265 -2.78 -37.94 -10.14
C THR A 265 -2.52 -38.42 -11.58
N ALA A 266 -1.61 -37.78 -12.32
CA ALA A 266 -1.23 -38.15 -13.68
C ALA A 266 0.29 -38.42 -13.84
N GLY A 267 1.07 -38.23 -12.77
CA GLY A 267 2.53 -38.25 -12.80
C GLY A 267 3.13 -39.24 -11.80
N GLY A 268 4.37 -39.00 -11.40
CA GLY A 268 5.06 -39.76 -10.36
C GLY A 268 5.52 -38.84 -9.24
N PHE A 269 5.70 -39.43 -8.06
CA PHE A 269 6.37 -38.80 -6.93
C PHE A 269 7.81 -39.32 -6.85
N SER A 270 8.79 -38.41 -6.72
CA SER A 270 10.21 -38.75 -6.64
C SER A 270 10.80 -38.19 -5.35
N ILE A 271 11.58 -39.02 -4.65
CA ILE A 271 12.43 -38.62 -3.53
C ILE A 271 13.87 -38.91 -3.95
N ASP A 272 14.56 -37.89 -4.47
CA ASP A 272 15.94 -38.01 -4.94
C ASP A 272 16.88 -37.14 -4.09
N GLY A 273 18.07 -37.66 -3.83
CA GLY A 273 19.06 -37.08 -2.95
C GLY A 273 20.44 -37.62 -3.31
N VAL A 274 21.42 -36.73 -3.44
CA VAL A 274 22.78 -37.08 -3.89
C VAL A 274 23.52 -38.02 -2.92
N ILE A 275 23.17 -37.98 -1.63
CA ILE A 275 23.79 -38.81 -0.58
C ILE A 275 22.85 -39.91 -0.09
N SER A 276 21.70 -39.51 0.46
CA SER A 276 20.73 -40.40 1.08
C SER A 276 19.36 -39.75 1.01
N SER A 277 18.44 -40.38 0.28
CA SER A 277 17.01 -40.14 0.38
C SER A 277 16.43 -41.14 1.36
N ASN A 278 15.95 -40.66 2.51
CA ASN A 278 15.37 -41.53 3.54
C ASN A 278 13.85 -41.40 3.54
N LEU A 279 13.15 -42.54 3.56
CA LEU A 279 11.75 -42.65 3.97
C LEU A 279 11.72 -43.37 5.33
N SER A 280 11.53 -42.60 6.40
CA SER A 280 11.49 -43.13 7.78
C SER A 280 10.09 -42.95 8.37
N MET A 281 9.58 -43.99 9.02
CA MET A 281 8.37 -43.93 9.85
C MET A 281 8.76 -44.20 11.30
N ASN A 282 8.37 -43.33 12.22
CA ASN A 282 8.77 -43.38 13.62
C ASN A 282 7.56 -43.22 14.55
N ALA A 283 7.26 -44.27 15.32
CA ALA A 283 6.22 -44.26 16.34
C ALA A 283 6.54 -43.33 17.50
N ASN A 284 5.67 -42.33 17.70
CA ASN A 284 5.65 -41.51 18.91
C ASN A 284 4.49 -41.88 19.86
N VAL A 285 3.63 -42.82 19.47
CA VAL A 285 2.54 -43.37 20.29
C VAL A 285 2.41 -44.88 20.05
N ALA A 286 1.93 -45.63 21.03
CA ALA A 286 1.86 -47.11 21.05
C ALA A 286 0.80 -47.71 20.10
N SER A 287 0.73 -47.24 18.86
CA SER A 287 -0.15 -47.73 17.80
C SER A 287 0.65 -48.49 16.74
N ALA A 288 -0.02 -49.36 15.97
CA ALA A 288 0.60 -50.02 14.83
C ALA A 288 0.87 -49.00 13.71
N GLU A 289 2.10 -48.98 13.20
CA GLU A 289 2.48 -48.20 12.02
C GLU A 289 2.61 -49.13 10.82
N THR A 290 2.25 -48.65 9.64
CA THR A 290 2.38 -49.44 8.41
C THR A 290 2.85 -48.54 7.29
N LEU A 291 4.05 -48.81 6.78
CA LEU A 291 4.44 -48.32 5.46
C LEU A 291 3.82 -49.25 4.42
N THR A 292 2.78 -48.80 3.73
CA THR A 292 2.22 -49.56 2.62
C THR A 292 2.86 -49.09 1.31
N ILE A 293 3.67 -49.97 0.70
CA ILE A 293 4.16 -49.80 -0.67
C ILE A 293 3.36 -50.75 -1.55
N SER A 294 2.56 -50.21 -2.47
CA SER A 294 1.65 -50.98 -3.31
C SER A 294 1.85 -50.60 -4.76
N ALA A 295 2.32 -51.54 -5.59
CA ALA A 295 2.30 -51.41 -7.04
C ALA A 295 1.02 -52.07 -7.56
N THR A 296 0.06 -51.27 -8.02
CA THR A 296 -1.23 -51.76 -8.54
C THR A 296 -1.51 -51.20 -9.92
N ASN A 297 -2.05 -52.02 -10.82
CA ASN A 297 -2.58 -51.56 -12.10
C ASN A 297 -4.10 -51.68 -12.07
N ALA A 298 -4.76 -50.61 -11.62
CA ALA A 298 -6.21 -50.58 -11.47
C ALA A 298 -6.98 -50.72 -12.80
N ASP A 299 -6.34 -50.37 -13.93
CA ASP A 299 -6.96 -50.34 -15.26
C ASP A 299 -6.71 -51.61 -16.10
N GLY A 300 -6.06 -52.63 -15.52
CA GLY A 300 -6.12 -54.02 -15.99
C GLY A 300 -5.32 -54.39 -17.25
N ALA A 301 -4.50 -53.50 -17.82
CA ALA A 301 -3.79 -53.76 -19.08
C ALA A 301 -2.27 -54.05 -18.96
N GLY A 302 -1.69 -54.18 -17.77
CA GLY A 302 -0.23 -54.34 -17.61
C GLY A 302 0.22 -54.88 -16.24
N THR A 303 1.50 -55.24 -16.13
CA THR A 303 2.10 -55.78 -14.90
C THR A 303 2.45 -54.67 -13.92
N ALA A 304 1.99 -54.77 -12.68
CA ALA A 304 2.48 -53.91 -11.60
C ALA A 304 3.68 -54.59 -10.94
N LEU A 305 4.84 -53.94 -11.02
CA LEU A 305 6.09 -54.45 -10.47
C LEU A 305 6.63 -53.45 -9.45
N LEU A 306 7.11 -53.97 -8.32
CA LEU A 306 8.00 -53.24 -7.43
C LEU A 306 9.43 -53.66 -7.75
N ASP A 307 10.21 -52.76 -8.34
CA ASP A 307 11.63 -52.98 -8.62
C ASP A 307 12.48 -52.28 -7.55
N ILE A 308 13.45 -53.00 -7.00
CA ILE A 308 14.37 -52.49 -5.98
C ILE A 308 15.78 -52.83 -6.46
N ASN A 309 16.45 -51.82 -7.01
CA ASN A 309 17.83 -51.93 -7.45
C ASN A 309 18.74 -51.24 -6.43
N VAL A 310 19.66 -51.99 -5.85
CA VAL A 310 20.67 -51.50 -4.91
C VAL A 310 22.04 -52.01 -5.34
N ASP A 311 23.08 -51.20 -5.13
CA ASP A 311 24.46 -51.60 -5.46
C ASP A 311 25.03 -52.64 -4.48
N ASP A 312 24.52 -52.64 -3.24
CA ASP A 312 24.92 -53.54 -2.16
C ASP A 312 23.76 -54.45 -1.71
N ALA A 313 23.64 -54.75 -0.42
CA ALA A 313 22.62 -55.65 0.10
C ALA A 313 21.30 -54.91 0.41
N ILE A 314 20.18 -55.54 0.06
CA ILE A 314 18.88 -55.23 0.66
C ILE A 314 18.85 -55.92 2.03
N THR A 315 18.67 -55.16 3.10
CA THR A 315 18.49 -55.70 4.45
C THR A 315 17.02 -55.54 4.88
N MET A 316 16.47 -56.59 5.45
CA MET A 316 15.13 -56.59 6.06
C MET A 316 15.27 -57.19 7.44
N ASP A 317 14.88 -56.45 8.46
CA ASP A 317 14.94 -56.89 9.85
C ASP A 317 13.61 -56.61 10.53
N SER A 318 13.27 -57.48 11.47
CA SER A 318 12.01 -57.47 12.19
C SER A 318 12.28 -57.91 13.62
N SER A 319 12.18 -56.97 14.57
CA SER A 319 12.60 -57.19 15.96
C SER A 319 11.63 -58.05 16.79
N ALA A 320 10.40 -58.29 16.32
CA ALA A 320 9.36 -59.00 17.07
C ALA A 320 8.64 -60.10 16.27
N ALA A 321 7.96 -59.74 15.16
CA ALA A 321 7.37 -60.72 14.24
C ALA A 321 8.38 -61.08 13.13
N GLY A 322 8.24 -62.25 12.50
CA GLY A 322 9.08 -62.61 11.34
C GLY A 322 8.66 -61.88 10.05
N ILE A 323 9.52 -61.95 9.03
CA ILE A 323 9.22 -61.45 7.67
C ILE A 323 8.41 -62.51 6.92
N ALA A 324 7.25 -62.14 6.38
CA ALA A 324 6.38 -63.04 5.63
C ALA A 324 6.33 -62.67 4.13
N PHE A 325 6.48 -63.66 3.26
CA PHE A 325 6.30 -63.53 1.81
C PHE A 325 5.15 -64.42 1.36
N ASN A 326 3.95 -63.84 1.21
CA ASN A 326 2.75 -64.57 0.80
C ASN A 326 2.39 -64.22 -0.65
N ALA A 327 2.25 -65.22 -1.51
CA ALA A 327 1.81 -65.04 -2.90
C ALA A 327 0.76 -66.07 -3.28
N ALA A 328 -0.20 -65.67 -4.12
CA ALA A 328 -1.21 -66.58 -4.69
C ALA A 328 -0.66 -67.42 -5.85
N ALA A 329 0.46 -67.01 -6.43
CA ALA A 329 1.18 -67.69 -7.50
C ALA A 329 2.58 -68.15 -7.01
N ALA A 330 3.29 -68.91 -7.84
CA ALA A 330 4.64 -69.36 -7.52
C ALA A 330 5.57 -68.16 -7.28
N SER A 331 6.30 -68.17 -6.17
CA SER A 331 7.40 -67.24 -5.85
C SER A 331 8.74 -67.92 -6.07
N SER A 332 9.75 -67.18 -6.51
CA SER A 332 11.10 -67.68 -6.72
C SER A 332 12.13 -66.88 -5.91
N PHE A 333 13.07 -67.59 -5.32
CA PHE A 333 14.29 -67.03 -4.75
C PHE A 333 15.47 -67.66 -5.48
N ALA A 334 16.26 -66.87 -6.19
CA ALA A 334 17.35 -67.36 -7.02
C ALA A 334 18.58 -66.47 -6.89
N THR A 335 19.75 -67.09 -6.85
CA THR A 335 21.05 -66.43 -6.94
C THR A 335 21.67 -66.73 -8.29
N ALA A 336 22.14 -65.71 -9.02
CA ALA A 336 22.80 -65.90 -10.32
C ALA A 336 24.18 -66.56 -10.18
N ALA A 337 24.84 -66.35 -9.04
CA ALA A 337 26.07 -67.01 -8.63
C ALA A 337 26.11 -67.09 -7.09
N GLY A 338 26.66 -68.17 -6.53
CA GLY A 338 26.79 -68.38 -5.08
C GLY A 338 25.58 -69.06 -4.42
N ASN A 339 25.71 -69.35 -3.12
CA ASN A 339 24.72 -70.12 -2.38
C ASN A 339 23.59 -69.22 -1.87
N LEU A 340 22.35 -69.65 -2.06
CA LEU A 340 21.23 -69.17 -1.24
C LEU A 340 21.32 -69.84 0.14
N THR A 341 21.39 -69.05 1.21
CA THR A 341 21.59 -69.56 2.57
C THR A 341 20.39 -69.25 3.44
N PHE A 342 19.80 -70.28 4.05
CA PHE A 342 18.82 -70.14 5.13
C PHE A 342 19.49 -70.55 6.44
N SER A 343 19.55 -69.64 7.40
CA SER A 343 20.10 -69.87 8.73
C SER A 343 19.04 -69.53 9.76
N SER A 344 18.83 -70.43 10.72
CA SER A 344 17.92 -70.18 11.85
C SER A 344 18.57 -70.63 13.15
N GLY A 345 18.32 -69.90 14.25
CA GLY A 345 18.72 -70.33 15.59
C GLY A 345 17.90 -71.50 16.14
N ALA A 346 16.85 -71.93 15.43
CA ALA A 346 15.98 -73.05 15.79
C ALA A 346 15.83 -73.99 14.58
N THR A 347 14.61 -74.18 14.06
CA THR A 347 14.32 -75.04 12.91
C THR A 347 14.06 -74.22 11.66
N VAL A 348 14.66 -74.61 10.53
CA VAL A 348 14.19 -74.21 9.20
C VAL A 348 13.09 -75.20 8.80
N ASP A 349 11.88 -74.69 8.64
CA ASP A 349 10.70 -75.47 8.25
C ASP A 349 10.38 -75.24 6.77
N ILE A 350 10.25 -76.32 5.99
CA ILE A 350 9.99 -76.27 4.55
C ILE A 350 8.88 -77.27 4.25
N ASP A 351 7.66 -76.75 4.14
CA ASP A 351 6.47 -77.54 3.87
C ASP A 351 5.89 -77.23 2.50
N GLY A 352 5.63 -78.28 1.72
CA GLY A 352 4.90 -78.20 0.46
C GLY A 352 3.56 -78.92 0.62
N THR A 353 2.45 -78.25 0.29
CA THR A 353 1.11 -78.85 0.36
C THR A 353 0.95 -80.07 -0.56
N THR A 354 1.74 -80.16 -1.62
CA THR A 354 1.78 -81.30 -2.55
C THR A 354 3.10 -82.07 -2.47
N SER A 355 4.24 -81.38 -2.58
CA SER A 355 5.57 -81.97 -2.55
C SER A 355 6.63 -80.92 -2.27
N VAL A 356 7.72 -81.32 -1.62
CA VAL A 356 8.98 -80.57 -1.59
C VAL A 356 9.99 -81.35 -2.41
N THR A 357 10.56 -80.73 -3.44
CA THR A 357 11.60 -81.34 -4.28
C THR A 357 12.92 -80.65 -3.99
N VAL A 358 13.91 -81.42 -3.55
CA VAL A 358 15.28 -80.94 -3.36
C VAL A 358 16.19 -81.73 -4.29
N GLU A 359 16.83 -81.05 -5.23
CA GLU A 359 17.74 -81.64 -6.20
C GLU A 359 19.19 -81.34 -5.78
N ASN A 360 20.10 -82.30 -5.97
CA ASN A 360 21.54 -82.16 -5.69
C ASN A 360 21.88 -81.72 -4.25
N TRP A 361 21.28 -82.36 -3.24
CA TRP A 361 21.64 -82.14 -1.84
C TRP A 361 22.99 -82.79 -1.49
N THR A 362 23.93 -82.00 -0.99
CA THR A 362 25.15 -82.45 -0.30
C THR A 362 25.07 -82.14 1.21
N PHE A 363 25.18 -83.15 2.07
CA PHE A 363 25.42 -82.94 3.51
C PHE A 363 26.91 -82.64 3.71
N ASN A 364 27.21 -81.51 4.33
CA ASN A 364 28.53 -81.23 4.92
C ASN A 364 28.46 -81.39 6.43
#